data_AF-A0A928R162-F1
#
_entry.id   AF-A0A928R162-F1
#
_cell.length_a   1.000
_cell.length_b   1.000
_cell.length_c   1.000
_cell.angle_alpha   90.00
_cell.angle_beta   90.00
_cell.angle_gamma   90.00
#
_symmetry.space_group_name_H-M   'P 1'
#
loop_
_entity.id
_entity.type
_entity.pdbx_description
1 polymer ?
#
loop_
_entity_poly.entity_id
_entity_poly.type
_entity_poly.pdbx_seq_one_letter_code
_entity_poly.pdbx_strand_id
1 'polypeptide(L)'
;MDMKISGSGSIPAGEYEGVHISGSGRIVGPVRCDNVHVSGSMHAEDGIDCKNDFKISGSGHVAKAVKAGSMSVSGSGHVGP
;
A
#
# COMPACT_ATOMS: atom_id res chain seq x y z
N MET A 1 -2.26 -6.44 -13.61
CA MET A 1 -2.82 -7.41 -12.66
C MET A 1 -3.24 -6.68 -11.40
N ASP A 2 -4.50 -6.79 -11.00
CA ASP A 2 -4.99 -6.20 -9.75
C ASP A 2 -4.83 -7.16 -8.56
N MET A 3 -4.37 -6.62 -7.44
CA MET A 3 -4.24 -7.32 -6.17
C MET A 3 -5.29 -6.82 -5.19
N LYS A 4 -6.02 -7.74 -4.58
CA LYS A 4 -7.03 -7.42 -3.57
C LYS A 4 -6.89 -8.27 -2.32
N ILE A 5 -6.88 -7.62 -1.16
CA ILE A 5 -6.91 -8.27 0.16
C ILE A 5 -8.17 -7.80 0.89
N SER A 6 -9.16 -8.69 1.03
CA SER A 6 -10.42 -8.40 1.73
C SER A 6 -10.42 -8.79 3.21
N GLY A 7 -9.59 -9.78 3.59
CA GLY A 7 -9.42 -10.26 4.96
C GLY A 7 -8.00 -10.00 5.43
N SER A 8 -7.25 -11.05 5.76
CA SER A 8 -5.81 -10.97 6.03
C SER A 8 -5.01 -11.55 4.87
N GLY A 9 -3.91 -10.91 4.51
CA GLY A 9 -3.09 -11.37 3.38
C GLY A 9 -1.73 -10.71 3.31
N SER A 10 -0.86 -11.25 2.45
CA SER A 10 0.46 -10.68 2.18
C SER A 10 0.67 -10.48 0.68
N ILE A 11 1.28 -9.36 0.33
CA ILE A 11 1.67 -8.99 -1.03
C ILE A 11 3.17 -9.19 -1.16
N PRO A 12 3.62 -10.15 -1.99
CA PRO A 12 5.04 -10.31 -2.28
C PRO A 12 5.55 -9.16 -3.16
N ALA A 13 6.87 -9.09 -3.34
CA ALA A 13 7.48 -8.18 -4.28
C ALA A 13 6.94 -8.41 -5.70
N GLY A 14 6.67 -7.34 -6.45
CA GLY A 14 6.13 -7.45 -7.80
C GLY A 14 5.60 -6.14 -8.37
N GLU A 15 5.14 -6.23 -9.62
CA GLU A 15 4.50 -5.14 -10.33
C GLU A 15 3.00 -5.45 -10.49
N TYR A 16 2.15 -4.50 -10.09
CA TYR A 16 0.70 -4.60 -10.08
C TYR A 16 0.09 -3.39 -10.79
N GLU A 17 -1.17 -3.48 -11.25
CA GLU A 17 -1.88 -2.31 -11.77
C GLU A 17 -2.55 -1.57 -10.61
N GLY A 18 -3.46 -2.24 -9.90
CA GLY A 18 -4.07 -1.74 -8.67
C GLY A 18 -3.79 -2.64 -7.46
N VAL A 19 -3.61 -2.02 -6.29
CA VAL A 19 -3.54 -2.70 -5.00
C VAL A 19 -4.67 -2.20 -4.11
N HIS A 20 -5.57 -3.10 -3.73
CA HIS A 20 -6.73 -2.81 -2.89
C HIS A 20 -6.69 -3.61 -1.59
N ILE A 21 -6.59 -2.94 -0.44
CA ILE A 21 -6.55 -3.59 0.88
C ILE A 21 -7.71 -3.07 1.71
N SER A 22 -8.75 -3.90 1.90
CA SER A 22 -9.89 -3.56 2.76
C SER A 22 -9.85 -4.22 4.14
N GLY A 23 -9.04 -5.27 4.31
CA GLY A 23 -8.76 -5.86 5.62
C GLY A 23 -7.35 -5.51 6.13
N SER A 24 -6.57 -6.51 6.51
CA SER A 24 -5.20 -6.36 7.00
C SER A 24 -4.20 -6.92 5.97
N GLY A 25 -3.46 -6.04 5.29
CA GLY A 25 -2.48 -6.42 4.27
C GLY A 25 -1.04 -6.15 4.73
N ARG A 26 -0.15 -7.13 4.52
CA ARG A 26 1.31 -6.94 4.69
C ARG A 26 2.01 -6.91 3.34
N ILE A 27 2.85 -5.92 3.10
CA ILE A 27 3.71 -5.86 1.92
C ILE A 27 5.12 -6.27 2.38
N VAL A 28 5.55 -7.46 1.96
CA VAL A 28 6.80 -8.09 2.43
C VAL A 28 8.00 -7.82 1.52
N GLY A 29 7.79 -7.10 0.41
CA GLY A 29 8.85 -6.75 -0.52
C GLY A 29 8.51 -5.53 -1.37
N PRO A 30 9.42 -5.06 -2.22
CA PRO A 30 9.21 -3.87 -3.02
C PRO A 30 8.04 -4.06 -4.00
N VAL A 31 7.09 -3.12 -3.95
CA VAL A 31 5.90 -3.12 -4.80
C VAL A 31 5.94 -1.94 -5.75
N ARG A 32 5.72 -2.23 -7.03
CA ARG A 32 5.41 -1.22 -8.03
C ARG A 32 3.96 -1.33 -8.43
N CYS A 33 3.24 -0.22 -8.44
CA CYS A 33 1.85 -0.21 -8.85
C CYS A 33 1.45 1.10 -9.51
N ASP A 34 0.34 1.10 -10.22
CA ASP A 34 -0.22 2.35 -10.74
C ASP A 34 -1.08 3.04 -9.67
N ASN A 35 -1.90 2.27 -8.95
CA ASN A 35 -2.77 2.79 -7.88
C ASN A 35 -2.75 1.92 -6.62
N VAL A 36 -2.82 2.56 -5.45
CA VAL A 36 -3.01 1.91 -4.14
C VAL A 36 -4.22 2.50 -3.44
N HIS A 37 -5.11 1.64 -2.96
CA HIS A 37 -6.23 2.03 -2.10
C HIS A 37 -6.32 1.12 -0.88
N VAL A 38 -6.15 1.70 0.31
CA VAL A 38 -6.23 0.99 1.58
C VAL A 38 -7.34 1.59 2.44
N SER A 39 -8.42 0.84 2.61
CA SER A 39 -9.49 1.21 3.55
C SER A 39 -9.33 0.57 4.91
N GLY A 40 -8.57 -0.55 5.00
CA GLY A 40 -8.31 -1.27 6.24
C GLY A 40 -6.97 -0.87 6.86
N SER A 41 -6.15 -1.87 7.18
CA SER A 41 -4.80 -1.68 7.72
C SER A 41 -3.75 -2.22 6.76
N MET A 42 -2.69 -1.45 6.50
CA MET A 42 -1.53 -1.92 5.75
C MET A 42 -0.23 -1.80 6.54
N HIS A 43 0.65 -2.77 6.38
CA HIS A 43 2.02 -2.71 6.89
C HIS A 43 3.00 -3.10 5.79
N ALA A 44 3.78 -2.14 5.30
CA ALA A 44 4.79 -2.34 4.28
C ALA A 44 6.19 -2.29 4.90
N GLU A 45 6.93 -3.36 4.69
CA GLU A 45 8.30 -3.53 5.21
C GLU A 45 9.34 -2.95 4.27
N ASP A 46 8.97 -2.83 2.99
CA ASP A 46 9.81 -2.27 1.95
C ASP A 46 9.15 -1.02 1.34
N GLY A 47 9.84 -0.42 0.36
CA GLY A 47 9.36 0.75 -0.34
C GLY A 47 8.21 0.42 -1.31
N ILE A 48 7.34 1.40 -1.50
CA ILE A 48 6.24 1.32 -2.46
C ILE A 48 6.46 2.39 -3.52
N ASP A 49 6.39 2.01 -4.79
CA ASP A 49 6.51 2.90 -5.93
C ASP A 49 5.19 2.89 -6.72
N CYS A 50 4.38 3.91 -6.46
CA CYS A 50 3.06 4.10 -7.03
C CYS A 50 3.13 5.18 -8.12
N LYS A 51 2.69 4.89 -9.34
CA LYS A 51 2.78 5.89 -10.43
C LYS A 51 1.77 7.03 -10.27
N ASN A 52 0.53 6.69 -9.90
CA ASN A 52 -0.57 7.64 -9.80
C ASN A 52 -0.95 7.86 -8.33
N ASP A 53 -2.10 7.33 -7.90
CA ASP A 53 -2.69 7.61 -6.59
C ASP A 53 -2.33 6.58 -5.52
N PHE A 54 -1.85 7.07 -4.39
CA PHE A 54 -1.67 6.31 -3.16
C PHE A 54 -2.63 6.83 -2.08
N LYS A 55 -3.70 6.08 -1.80
CA LYS A 55 -4.78 6.49 -0.90
C LYS A 55 -4.93 5.55 0.29
N ILE A 56 -4.87 6.10 1.50
CA ILE A 56 -5.14 5.37 2.74
C ILE A 56 -6.28 6.06 3.50
N SER A 57 -7.41 5.39 3.59
CA SER A 57 -8.56 5.83 4.38
C SER A 57 -8.54 5.26 5.80
N GLY A 58 -7.90 4.11 6.00
CA GLY A 58 -7.76 3.45 7.30
C GLY A 58 -6.42 3.75 7.97
N SER A 59 -5.65 2.70 8.25
CA SER A 59 -4.31 2.81 8.83
C SER A 59 -3.24 2.30 7.88
N GLY A 60 -2.10 2.97 7.80
CA GLY A 60 -0.97 2.47 7.03
C GLY A 60 0.37 2.80 7.64
N HIS A 61 1.24 1.80 7.62
CA HIS A 61 2.63 1.92 8.03
C HIS A 61 3.53 1.51 6.87
N VAL A 62 4.48 2.36 6.51
CA VAL A 62 5.52 2.05 5.51
C VAL A 62 6.87 2.30 6.15
N ALA A 63 7.62 1.22 6.37
CA ALA A 63 8.92 1.26 7.04
C ALA A 63 10.01 1.95 6.19
N LYS A 64 9.81 2.02 4.87
CA LYS A 64 10.73 2.67 3.93
C LYS A 64 10.05 3.81 3.18
N ALA A 65 10.64 4.22 2.06
CA ALA A 65 10.13 5.30 1.24
C ALA A 65 8.88 4.90 0.44
N VAL A 66 7.94 5.84 0.33
CA VAL A 66 6.83 5.78 -0.63
C VAL A 66 7.12 6.79 -1.74
N LYS A 67 7.02 6.35 -2.99
CA LYS A 67 6.93 7.23 -4.16
C LYS A 67 5.51 7.14 -4.69
N ALA A 68 4.89 8.29 -4.89
CA ALA A 68 3.52 8.39 -5.42
C ALA A 68 3.40 9.68 -6.22
N GLY A 69 2.64 9.67 -7.31
CA GLY A 69 2.28 10.89 -8.03
C GLY A 69 1.38 11.79 -7.16
N SER A 70 0.39 11.18 -6.50
CA SER A 70 -0.46 11.81 -5.49
C SER A 70 -0.57 10.90 -4.28
N MET A 71 -0.49 11.47 -3.08
CA MET A 71 -0.68 10.75 -1.83
C MET A 71 -1.78 11.41 -1.01
N SER A 72 -2.74 10.63 -0.54
CA SER A 72 -3.80 11.09 0.36
C SER A 72 -3.99 10.10 1.50
N VAL A 73 -3.95 10.62 2.73
CA VAL A 73 -4.19 9.83 3.94
C VAL A 73 -5.23 10.55 4.77
N SER A 74 -6.42 9.97 4.91
CA SER A 74 -7.50 10.54 5.73
C SER A 74 -7.61 9.90 7.11
N GLY A 75 -6.99 8.74 7.31
CA GLY A 75 -6.90 8.06 8.61
C GLY A 75 -5.54 8.27 9.27
N SER A 76 -4.92 7.19 9.74
CA SER A 76 -3.61 7.21 10.38
C SER A 76 -2.53 6.70 9.42
N GLY A 77 -1.44 7.46 9.25
CA GLY A 77 -0.33 7.10 8.39
C GLY A 77 1.01 7.33 9.07
N HIS A 78 1.90 6.34 8.98
CA HIS A 78 3.32 6.48 9.34
C HIS A 78 4.17 6.05 8.14
N VAL A 79 5.07 6.93 7.72
CA VAL A 79 6.03 6.67 6.64
C VAL A 79 7.40 7.06 7.13
N GLY A 80 8.31 6.09 7.19
CA GLY A 80 9.68 6.28 7.66
C GLY A 80 10.07 5.30 8.77
N PRO A 81 11.36 5.29 9.14
CA PRO A 81 11.88 4.52 10.27
C PRO A 81 11.42 5.06 11.63
#